data_AF-A0A817QKE0-F1
#
_entry.id   AF-A0A817QKE0-F1
#
_cell.length_a   1.000
_cell.length_b   1.000
_cell.length_c   1.000
_cell.angle_alpha   90.00
_cell.angle_beta   90.00
_cell.angle_gamma   90.00
#
_symmetry.space_group_name_H-M   'P 1'
#
loop_
_entity.id
_entity.type
_entity.pdbx_description
1 polymer ?
#
loop_
_entity_poly.entity_id
_entity_poly.type
_entity_poly.pdbx_seq_one_letter_code
_entity_poly.pdbx_strand_id
1 'polypeptide(L)'
;MFVVTGVLLFLHVLGSCIGLSTVTSRSSTTSFQGNKPQFMATLYANDPIGRTLSLTSGNYGMIMQDLGVYNQGSDIDFNGYQKGNFSVGIEGARVGVIMDIGSTTELPKIYGYSETVGGGQGYASIHRQNNEILILKSAYSNPKTFQPIKQSNMLFNQGKGMAAASINLGHIYLIRITDTYNTSFELIVKLLVIAYTPNVSVTIRWGLL
;
A
#
# COMPACT_ATOMS: atom_id res chain seq x y z
N MET A 1 66.24 62.49 29.78
CA MET A 1 65.89 62.69 28.36
C MET A 1 64.76 61.72 28.03
N PHE A 2 63.55 62.27 27.79
CA PHE A 2 62.27 61.67 27.32
C PHE A 2 61.77 60.40 28.07
N VAL A 3 60.75 60.45 28.94
CA VAL A 3 59.28 60.56 28.70
C VAL A 3 58.78 59.62 27.60
N VAL A 4 57.83 58.73 27.93
CA VAL A 4 56.63 58.27 27.18
C VAL A 4 56.11 57.00 27.91
N THR A 5 55.09 57.05 28.77
CA THR A 5 53.63 57.06 28.46
C THR A 5 53.25 55.84 27.61
N GLY A 6 52.81 54.72 28.19
CA GLY A 6 51.44 54.52 28.62
C GLY A 6 50.51 54.30 27.43
N VAL A 7 50.06 53.06 27.19
CA VAL A 7 48.76 52.76 26.56
C VAL A 7 48.28 51.40 27.08
N LEU A 8 47.27 51.44 27.96
CA LEU A 8 46.39 50.30 28.22
C LEU A 8 45.60 50.05 26.92
N LEU A 9 45.82 48.92 26.27
CA LEU A 9 45.02 48.53 25.11
C LEU A 9 43.73 47.85 25.61
N PHE A 10 42.65 48.64 25.68
CA PHE A 10 41.28 48.15 25.80
C PHE A 10 40.88 47.50 24.46
N LEU A 11 41.04 46.17 24.34
CA LEU A 11 40.52 45.44 23.20
C LEU A 11 39.02 45.19 23.41
N HIS A 12 38.20 46.00 22.75
CA HIS A 12 36.77 45.77 22.58
C HIS A 12 36.58 44.55 21.67
N VAL A 13 36.22 43.40 22.25
CA VAL A 13 35.70 42.28 21.46
C VAL A 13 34.25 42.60 21.11
N LEU A 14 34.09 43.05 19.86
CA LEU A 14 32.82 43.25 19.18
C LEU A 14 32.06 41.93 19.05
N GLY A 15 30.74 42.07 19.09
CA GLY A 15 29.77 41.01 19.16
C GLY A 15 29.91 39.93 18.10
N SER A 16 29.65 38.71 18.54
CA SER A 16 28.98 37.69 17.74
C SER A 16 28.09 36.94 18.71
N CYS A 17 26.89 37.48 18.95
CA CYS A 17 25.81 36.71 19.54
C CYS A 17 25.51 35.58 18.54
N ILE A 18 26.09 34.41 18.75
CA ILE A 18 25.61 33.18 18.13
C ILE A 18 24.27 32.91 18.80
N GLY A 19 23.23 33.54 18.26
CA GLY A 19 21.86 33.12 18.49
C GLY A 19 21.74 31.72 17.93
N LEU A 20 21.93 30.72 18.79
CA LEU A 20 21.49 29.37 18.52
C LEU A 20 19.96 29.45 18.49
N SER A 21 19.40 29.80 17.33
CA SER A 21 18.01 29.51 17.03
C SER A 21 17.93 28.00 16.93
N THR A 22 17.72 27.35 18.08
CA THR A 22 17.06 26.05 18.09
C THR A 22 15.74 26.29 17.37
N VAL A 23 15.71 25.95 16.09
CA VAL A 23 14.47 25.62 15.41
C VAL A 23 14.02 24.37 16.13
N THR A 24 13.30 24.57 17.24
CA THR A 24 12.38 23.58 17.76
C THR A 24 11.37 23.43 16.64
N SER A 25 11.68 22.55 15.69
CA SER A 25 10.64 21.93 14.89
C SER A 25 9.75 21.28 15.92
N ARG A 26 8.71 22.02 16.36
CA ARG A 26 7.50 21.40 16.85
C ARG A 26 7.12 20.46 15.71
N SER A 27 7.51 19.20 15.85
CA SER A 27 6.86 18.11 15.20
C SER A 27 5.45 18.19 15.75
N SER A 28 4.64 19.04 15.12
CA SER A 28 3.21 18.92 15.17
C SER A 28 2.96 17.54 14.60
N THR A 29 2.82 16.57 15.49
CA THR A 29 1.99 15.41 15.29
C THR A 29 0.55 15.91 15.13
N THR A 30 0.31 16.68 14.08
CA THR A 30 -0.94 16.59 13.35
C THR A 30 -0.96 15.13 12.90
N SER A 31 -1.75 14.33 13.60
CA SER A 31 -2.20 13.05 13.11
C SER A 31 -2.99 13.30 11.82
N PHE A 32 -2.26 13.49 10.73
CA PHE A 32 -2.78 13.11 9.44
C PHE A 32 -3.08 11.63 9.59
N GLN A 33 -4.36 11.32 9.71
CA GLN A 33 -4.92 10.04 9.31
C GLN A 33 -4.73 9.97 7.78
N GLY A 34 -3.47 9.94 7.38
CA GLY A 34 -2.98 10.34 6.07
C GLY A 34 -3.29 9.26 5.08
N ASN A 35 -3.68 9.69 3.88
CA ASN A 35 -3.91 8.84 2.72
C ASN A 35 -2.86 7.72 2.67
N LYS A 36 -3.28 6.46 2.91
CA LYS A 36 -2.40 5.31 2.70
C LYS A 36 -1.93 5.38 1.23
N PRO A 37 -0.60 5.34 0.98
CA PRO A 37 -0.09 5.53 -0.37
C PRO A 37 -0.73 4.52 -1.33
N GLN A 38 -1.14 5.03 -2.48
CA GLN A 38 -1.67 4.23 -3.57
C GLN A 38 -0.53 4.04 -4.57
N PHE A 39 -0.29 2.80 -4.95
CA PHE A 39 0.77 2.42 -5.85
C PHE A 39 0.18 1.84 -7.13
N MET A 40 1.00 1.79 -8.17
CA MET A 40 0.64 1.19 -9.44
C MET A 40 1.81 0.33 -9.91
N ALA A 41 1.51 -0.86 -10.42
CA ALA A 41 2.51 -1.79 -10.92
C ALA A 41 1.96 -2.58 -12.10
N THR A 42 2.84 -2.99 -13.01
CA THR A 42 2.53 -3.94 -14.07
C THR A 42 3.29 -5.23 -13.84
N LEU A 43 2.56 -6.33 -13.80
CA LEU A 43 3.10 -7.69 -13.74
C LEU A 43 3.11 -8.33 -15.13
N TYR A 44 4.14 -9.11 -15.43
CA TYR A 44 4.34 -9.75 -16.75
C TYR A 44 4.46 -11.27 -16.63
N ALA A 45 3.67 -12.01 -17.40
CA ALA A 45 3.52 -13.47 -17.26
C ALA A 45 4.82 -14.28 -17.42
N ASN A 46 5.68 -13.86 -18.36
CA ASN A 46 6.90 -14.58 -18.74
C ASN A 46 8.18 -13.85 -18.30
N ASP A 47 8.07 -12.91 -17.36
CA ASP A 47 9.21 -12.23 -16.76
C ASP A 47 9.47 -12.82 -15.37
N PRO A 48 10.59 -13.52 -15.14
CA PRO A 48 10.88 -14.14 -13.84
C PRO A 48 10.96 -13.12 -12.69
N ILE A 49 11.25 -11.85 -12.97
CA ILE A 49 11.30 -10.76 -11.99
C ILE A 49 9.97 -10.02 -11.98
N GLY A 50 9.55 -9.56 -13.16
CA GLY A 50 8.37 -8.73 -13.34
C GLY A 50 7.04 -9.42 -13.10
N ARG A 51 6.98 -10.73 -12.88
CA ARG A 51 5.72 -11.45 -12.59
C ARG A 51 5.23 -11.37 -11.15
N THR A 52 6.09 -10.99 -10.20
CA THR A 52 5.72 -10.92 -8.77
C THR A 52 5.94 -9.53 -8.18
N LEU A 53 5.19 -9.17 -7.14
CA LEU A 53 5.28 -7.87 -6.48
C LEU A 53 5.27 -8.03 -4.95
N SER A 54 6.09 -7.22 -4.29
CA SER A 54 5.98 -6.97 -2.85
C SER A 54 4.92 -5.91 -2.60
N LEU A 55 3.85 -6.28 -1.92
CA LEU A 55 2.74 -5.40 -1.56
C LEU A 55 3.05 -4.56 -0.32
N THR A 56 4.23 -4.72 0.28
CA THR A 56 4.74 -3.84 1.34
C THR A 56 5.63 -2.73 0.77
N SER A 57 6.55 -3.08 -0.15
CA SER A 57 7.54 -2.13 -0.68
C SER A 57 7.15 -1.51 -2.03
N GLY A 58 6.27 -2.18 -2.79
CA GLY A 58 5.94 -1.82 -4.17
C GLY A 58 7.01 -2.15 -5.21
N ASN A 59 8.11 -2.78 -4.80
CA ASN A 59 9.11 -3.33 -5.72
C ASN A 59 8.68 -4.71 -6.22
N TYR A 60 9.24 -5.14 -7.35
CA TYR A 60 9.11 -6.53 -7.79
C TYR A 60 9.58 -7.50 -6.71
N GLY A 61 8.87 -8.62 -6.56
CA GLY A 61 9.07 -9.55 -5.46
C GLY A 61 10.23 -10.52 -5.64
N MET A 62 10.94 -10.47 -6.77
CA MET A 62 12.14 -11.26 -7.01
C MET A 62 13.33 -10.35 -7.31
N ILE A 63 14.53 -10.84 -7.03
CA ILE A 63 15.80 -10.18 -7.34
C ILE A 63 16.72 -11.10 -8.12
N MET A 64 17.52 -10.53 -9.02
CA MET A 64 18.66 -11.22 -9.63
C MET A 64 19.91 -10.93 -8.80
N GLN A 65 20.52 -11.97 -8.26
CA GLN A 65 21.76 -11.90 -7.49
C GLN A 65 22.57 -13.15 -7.76
N ASP A 66 23.91 -13.07 -7.78
CA ASP A 66 24.81 -14.23 -7.90
C ASP A 66 24.44 -15.21 -9.04
N LEU A 67 24.02 -14.68 -10.19
CA LEU A 67 23.54 -15.43 -11.36
C LEU A 67 22.26 -16.27 -11.14
N GLY A 68 21.58 -16.07 -10.02
CA GLY A 68 20.32 -16.71 -9.66
C GLY A 68 19.15 -15.73 -9.55
N VAL A 69 17.94 -16.28 -9.40
CA VAL A 69 16.70 -15.54 -9.15
C VAL A 69 16.18 -15.94 -7.77
N TYR A 70 16.08 -14.96 -6.88
CA TYR A 70 15.72 -15.17 -5.47
C TYR A 70 14.47 -14.39 -5.10
N ASN A 71 13.71 -14.92 -4.16
CA ASN A 71 12.57 -14.21 -3.58
C ASN A 71 13.06 -13.03 -2.72
N GLN A 72 12.42 -11.89 -2.90
CA GLN A 72 12.62 -10.65 -2.17
C GLN A 72 11.26 -10.04 -1.78
N GLY A 73 10.42 -10.82 -1.12
CA GLY A 73 9.13 -10.32 -0.64
C GLY A 73 7.97 -10.49 -1.61
N SER A 74 7.94 -11.55 -2.45
CA SER A 74 6.80 -11.80 -3.36
C SER A 74 5.50 -12.07 -2.60
N ASP A 75 4.63 -11.06 -2.54
CA ASP A 75 3.31 -11.19 -1.91
C ASP A 75 2.24 -11.65 -2.92
N ILE A 76 2.37 -11.23 -4.18
CA ILE A 76 1.47 -11.57 -5.28
C ILE A 76 2.26 -11.96 -6.53
N ASP A 77 1.75 -12.94 -7.26
CA ASP A 77 2.22 -13.41 -8.56
C ASP A 77 1.11 -13.28 -9.61
N PHE A 78 1.52 -13.05 -10.85
CA PHE A 78 0.67 -13.19 -12.03
C PHE A 78 1.20 -14.29 -12.93
N ASN A 79 0.34 -15.29 -13.19
CA ASN A 79 0.54 -16.32 -14.22
C ASN A 79 1.71 -17.30 -13.96
N GLY A 80 2.47 -17.16 -12.87
CA GLY A 80 3.59 -18.03 -12.52
C GLY A 80 3.16 -19.33 -11.85
N TYR A 81 2.23 -19.27 -10.90
CA TYR A 81 1.70 -20.45 -10.20
C TYR A 81 0.40 -20.98 -10.82
N GLN A 82 -0.48 -20.08 -11.24
CA GLN A 82 -1.75 -20.41 -11.86
C GLN A 82 -1.99 -19.52 -13.08
N LYS A 83 -2.12 -20.16 -14.25
CA LYS A 83 -2.29 -19.45 -15.53
C LYS A 83 -3.58 -18.62 -15.51
N GLY A 84 -3.48 -17.34 -15.90
CA GLY A 84 -4.60 -16.39 -15.96
C GLY A 84 -5.07 -15.85 -14.61
N ASN A 85 -4.38 -16.21 -13.51
CA ASN A 85 -4.79 -15.86 -12.15
C ASN A 85 -3.76 -14.99 -11.45
N PHE A 86 -4.23 -14.26 -10.44
CA PHE A 86 -3.38 -13.84 -9.33
C PHE A 86 -3.14 -15.03 -8.41
N SER A 87 -1.93 -15.10 -7.82
CA SER A 87 -1.62 -16.03 -6.73
C SER A 87 -1.00 -15.28 -5.55
N VAL A 88 -1.45 -15.56 -4.32
CA VAL A 88 -0.96 -14.94 -3.08
C VAL A 88 -0.62 -16.00 -2.02
N GLY A 89 0.14 -15.64 -0.99
CA GLY A 89 0.68 -16.62 -0.05
C GLY A 89 1.68 -17.56 -0.74
N ILE A 90 2.55 -16.97 -1.54
CA ILE A 90 3.55 -17.66 -2.37
C ILE A 90 4.96 -17.65 -1.74
N GLU A 91 5.16 -16.83 -0.70
CA GLU A 91 6.43 -16.70 0.01
C GLU A 91 6.46 -17.60 1.25
N GLY A 92 7.27 -18.66 1.21
CA GLY A 92 7.60 -19.50 2.36
C GLY A 92 6.39 -19.95 3.18
N ALA A 93 6.36 -19.50 4.43
CA ALA A 93 5.34 -19.83 5.43
C ALA A 93 4.06 -18.97 5.35
N ARG A 94 3.98 -18.06 4.37
CA ARG A 94 2.82 -17.19 4.19
C ARG A 94 1.66 -17.96 3.56
N VAL A 95 0.47 -17.69 4.09
CA VAL A 95 -0.80 -18.15 3.54
C VAL A 95 -1.67 -16.96 3.22
N GLY A 96 -2.51 -17.08 2.19
CA GLY A 96 -3.30 -15.98 1.68
C GLY A 96 -4.78 -16.29 1.51
N VAL A 97 -5.57 -15.22 1.47
CA VAL A 97 -6.95 -15.18 0.97
C VAL A 97 -7.00 -14.07 -0.08
N ILE A 98 -7.59 -14.36 -1.23
CA ILE A 98 -7.84 -13.37 -2.28
C ILE A 98 -9.30 -13.48 -2.71
N MET A 99 -9.99 -12.34 -2.72
CA MET A 99 -11.41 -12.24 -3.03
C MET A 99 -11.65 -11.19 -4.10
N ASP A 100 -12.32 -11.55 -5.19
CA ASP A 100 -12.92 -10.60 -6.12
C ASP A 100 -14.22 -10.06 -5.50
N ILE A 101 -14.32 -8.75 -5.30
CA ILE A 101 -15.51 -8.11 -4.74
C ILE A 101 -16.40 -7.47 -5.81
N GLY A 102 -16.02 -7.61 -7.08
CA GLY A 102 -16.72 -7.08 -8.25
C GLY A 102 -16.05 -5.86 -8.88
N SER A 103 -16.63 -5.39 -9.98
CA SER A 103 -16.15 -4.23 -10.73
C SER A 103 -16.57 -2.89 -10.13
N THR A 104 -15.85 -1.84 -10.52
CA THR A 104 -16.21 -0.44 -10.24
C THR A 104 -17.63 -0.05 -10.68
N THR A 105 -18.21 -0.78 -11.65
CA THR A 105 -19.58 -0.54 -12.12
C THR A 105 -20.64 -1.38 -11.39
N GLU A 106 -20.24 -2.46 -10.73
CA GLU A 106 -21.13 -3.36 -9.99
C GLU A 106 -21.24 -2.96 -8.52
N LEU A 107 -20.13 -2.54 -7.89
CA LEU A 107 -20.13 -2.14 -6.48
C LEU A 107 -21.22 -1.10 -6.15
N PRO A 108 -21.46 -0.04 -6.94
CA PRO A 108 -22.53 0.93 -6.64
C PRO A 108 -23.91 0.27 -6.59
N LYS A 109 -24.16 -0.73 -7.45
CA LYS A 109 -25.43 -1.48 -7.48
C LYS A 109 -25.56 -2.43 -6.28
N ILE A 110 -24.46 -3.06 -5.88
CA ILE A 110 -24.42 -4.02 -4.77
C ILE A 110 -24.60 -3.32 -3.42
N TYR A 111 -24.04 -2.11 -3.28
CA TYR A 111 -23.91 -1.36 -2.03
C TYR A 111 -24.77 -0.09 -1.96
N GLY A 112 -25.42 0.32 -3.05
CA GLY A 112 -26.41 1.40 -3.05
C GLY A 112 -25.84 2.82 -2.92
N TYR A 113 -24.55 3.02 -3.17
CA TYR A 113 -23.96 4.37 -3.27
C TYR A 113 -23.95 4.84 -4.73
N SER A 114 -23.82 6.15 -4.95
CA SER A 114 -23.64 6.73 -6.29
C SER A 114 -22.18 7.01 -6.57
N GLU A 115 -21.75 6.77 -7.80
CA GLU A 115 -20.43 7.18 -8.30
C GLU A 115 -20.50 8.61 -8.82
N THR A 116 -19.63 9.50 -8.33
CA THR A 116 -19.53 10.88 -8.84
C THR A 116 -18.15 11.24 -9.40
N VAL A 117 -17.19 10.31 -9.37
CA VAL A 117 -15.80 10.52 -9.81
C VAL A 117 -15.28 9.36 -10.67
N GLY A 118 -15.95 9.10 -11.80
CA GLY A 118 -15.44 8.20 -12.83
C GLY A 118 -15.23 6.74 -12.40
N GLY A 119 -16.07 6.21 -11.50
CA GLY A 119 -15.98 4.82 -11.04
C GLY A 119 -14.94 4.56 -9.95
N GLY A 120 -14.28 5.61 -9.44
CA GLY A 120 -13.23 5.49 -8.43
C GLY A 120 -13.70 5.55 -6.98
N GLN A 121 -14.95 5.95 -6.72
CA GLN A 121 -15.42 6.23 -5.35
C GLN A 121 -15.51 4.96 -4.51
N GLY A 122 -16.04 3.89 -5.09
CA GLY A 122 -16.07 2.56 -4.48
C GLY A 122 -14.69 2.16 -3.99
N TYR A 123 -13.74 2.01 -4.92
CA TYR A 123 -12.36 1.64 -4.63
C TYR A 123 -11.71 2.57 -3.58
N ALA A 124 -11.84 3.89 -3.75
CA ALA A 124 -11.22 4.87 -2.86
C ALA A 124 -11.77 4.76 -1.42
N SER A 125 -13.06 4.48 -1.26
CA SER A 125 -13.73 4.41 0.04
C SER A 125 -13.42 3.16 0.85
N ILE A 126 -12.87 2.11 0.22
CA ILE A 126 -12.56 0.85 0.90
C ILE A 126 -11.46 1.09 1.94
N HIS A 127 -11.74 0.79 3.20
CA HIS A 127 -10.79 0.91 4.30
C HIS A 127 -11.10 -0.12 5.39
N ARG A 128 -10.10 -0.41 6.23
CA ARG A 128 -10.30 -1.20 7.44
C ARG A 128 -10.72 -0.28 8.59
N GLN A 129 -11.74 -0.68 9.33
CA GLN A 129 -12.07 -0.10 10.63
C GLN A 129 -12.28 -1.26 11.60
N ASN A 130 -11.49 -1.29 12.68
CA ASN A 130 -11.43 -2.44 13.60
C ASN A 130 -11.13 -3.74 12.82
N ASN A 131 -11.99 -4.75 12.93
CA ASN A 131 -11.85 -6.02 12.23
C ASN A 131 -12.80 -6.17 11.03
N GLU A 132 -13.26 -5.05 10.47
CA GLU A 132 -14.17 -5.02 9.32
C GLU A 132 -13.54 -4.24 8.17
N ILE A 133 -13.88 -4.66 6.95
CA ILE A 133 -13.60 -3.89 5.74
C ILE A 133 -14.87 -3.19 5.34
N LEU A 134 -14.81 -1.86 5.30
CA LEU A 134 -15.95 -1.00 5.02
C LEU A 134 -15.85 -0.41 3.61
N ILE A 135 -16.99 -0.12 3.02
CA ILE A 135 -17.17 0.59 1.76
C ILE A 135 -18.21 1.71 1.93
N LEU A 136 -18.20 2.70 1.04
CA LEU A 136 -19.17 3.79 1.03
C LEU A 136 -20.61 3.27 1.06
N LYS A 137 -21.44 3.92 1.89
CA LYS A 137 -22.90 3.75 1.90
C LYS A 137 -23.61 4.91 1.22
N SER A 138 -23.23 6.14 1.56
CA SER A 138 -23.76 7.35 0.91
C SER A 138 -22.66 8.36 0.66
N ALA A 139 -22.51 8.76 -0.60
CA ALA A 139 -21.59 9.81 -1.03
C ALA A 139 -22.09 11.22 -0.64
N TYR A 140 -23.41 11.37 -0.46
CA TYR A 140 -24.08 12.65 -0.26
C TYR A 140 -24.37 12.97 1.21
N SER A 141 -24.11 12.03 2.13
CA SER A 141 -24.22 12.32 3.56
C SER A 141 -22.99 13.11 4.03
N ASN A 142 -23.21 14.07 4.94
CA ASN A 142 -22.14 14.76 5.66
C ASN A 142 -22.36 14.58 7.18
N PRO A 143 -21.55 13.75 7.87
CA PRO A 143 -20.37 13.05 7.37
C PRO A 143 -20.71 11.89 6.41
N LYS A 144 -19.72 11.48 5.61
CA LYS A 144 -19.84 10.28 4.76
C LYS A 144 -20.13 9.07 5.65
N THR A 145 -21.03 8.21 5.20
CA THR A 145 -21.40 6.98 5.91
C THR A 145 -20.85 5.77 5.19
N PHE A 146 -20.49 4.74 5.96
CA PHE A 146 -19.88 3.51 5.47
C PHE A 146 -20.65 2.30 5.96
N GLN A 147 -20.44 1.16 5.30
CA GLN A 147 -21.07 -0.11 5.62
C GLN A 147 -20.09 -1.26 5.34
N PRO A 148 -20.24 -2.43 5.98
CA PRO A 148 -19.39 -3.58 5.71
C PRO A 148 -19.50 -4.07 4.25
N ILE A 149 -18.36 -4.50 3.71
CA ILE A 149 -18.33 -5.26 2.44
C ILE A 149 -19.03 -6.61 2.68
N LYS A 150 -19.94 -6.98 1.77
CA LYS A 150 -20.60 -8.29 1.82
C LYS A 150 -19.53 -9.37 1.76
N GLN A 151 -19.64 -10.37 2.63
CA GLN A 151 -18.68 -11.48 2.73
C GLN A 151 -17.26 -11.04 3.19
N SER A 152 -17.06 -9.84 3.75
CA SER A 152 -15.75 -9.42 4.27
C SER A 152 -15.18 -10.36 5.33
N ASN A 153 -16.04 -11.11 6.04
CA ASN A 153 -15.64 -12.16 6.97
C ASN A 153 -14.83 -13.27 6.30
N MET A 154 -15.09 -13.59 5.02
CA MET A 154 -14.34 -14.60 4.27
C MET A 154 -12.88 -14.23 4.11
N LEU A 155 -12.55 -12.93 4.11
CA LEU A 155 -11.17 -12.43 4.02
C LEU A 155 -10.34 -12.88 5.25
N PHE A 156 -10.99 -13.05 6.39
CA PHE A 156 -10.36 -13.43 7.65
C PHE A 156 -10.44 -14.93 7.95
N ASN A 157 -10.93 -15.74 7.01
CA ASN A 157 -10.84 -17.19 7.11
C ASN A 157 -9.37 -17.65 7.11
N GLN A 158 -9.17 -18.92 7.45
CA GLN A 158 -7.87 -19.56 7.31
C GLN A 158 -7.38 -19.46 5.86
N GLY A 159 -6.22 -18.83 5.68
CA GLY A 159 -5.58 -18.71 4.37
C GLY A 159 -5.02 -20.05 3.88
N LYS A 160 -4.71 -20.10 2.58
CA LYS A 160 -4.00 -21.22 1.95
C LYS A 160 -2.75 -20.74 1.22
N GLY A 161 -1.76 -21.62 1.09
CA GLY A 161 -0.63 -21.37 0.19
C GLY A 161 -1.11 -21.29 -1.26
N MET A 162 -0.52 -20.40 -2.04
CA MET A 162 -0.87 -20.16 -3.46
C MET A 162 -2.38 -19.96 -3.66
N ALA A 163 -3.03 -19.18 -2.79
CA ALA A 163 -4.43 -18.82 -2.98
C ALA A 163 -4.59 -18.00 -4.26
N ALA A 164 -5.62 -18.29 -5.05
CA ALA A 164 -5.74 -17.73 -6.38
C ALA A 164 -7.13 -17.21 -6.71
N ALA A 165 -7.17 -16.20 -7.58
CA ALA A 165 -8.38 -15.63 -8.16
C ALA A 165 -8.15 -15.29 -9.63
N SER A 166 -9.17 -15.56 -10.46
CA SER A 166 -9.16 -15.19 -11.88
C SER A 166 -9.12 -13.67 -12.04
N ILE A 167 -8.35 -13.20 -13.02
CA ILE A 167 -8.18 -11.77 -13.29
C ILE A 167 -9.27 -11.27 -14.22
N ASN A 168 -9.97 -10.23 -13.79
CA ASN A 168 -11.01 -9.53 -14.55
C ASN A 168 -10.68 -8.03 -14.62
N LEU A 169 -10.77 -7.45 -15.82
CA LEU A 169 -10.49 -6.02 -16.01
C LEU A 169 -11.53 -5.16 -15.28
N GLY A 170 -11.08 -4.13 -14.55
CA GLY A 170 -11.95 -3.23 -13.79
C GLY A 170 -12.45 -3.79 -12.47
N HIS A 171 -12.06 -5.01 -12.11
CA HIS A 171 -12.43 -5.66 -10.85
C HIS A 171 -11.53 -5.23 -9.71
N ILE A 172 -12.12 -5.26 -8.51
CA ILE A 172 -11.45 -4.95 -7.26
C ILE A 172 -11.28 -6.23 -6.47
N TYR A 173 -10.08 -6.43 -5.94
CA TYR A 173 -9.73 -7.58 -5.13
C TYR A 173 -9.34 -7.13 -3.73
N LEU A 174 -9.74 -7.93 -2.74
CA LEU A 174 -9.23 -7.86 -1.37
C LEU A 174 -8.29 -9.02 -1.14
N ILE A 175 -7.12 -8.72 -0.59
CA ILE A 175 -6.09 -9.70 -0.29
C ILE A 175 -5.78 -9.60 1.20
N ARG A 176 -5.67 -10.76 1.86
CA ARG A 176 -5.09 -10.90 3.19
C ARG A 176 -3.98 -11.94 3.13
N ILE A 177 -2.81 -11.59 3.65
CA ILE A 177 -1.67 -12.51 3.79
C ILE A 177 -1.27 -12.55 5.27
N THR A 178 -1.10 -13.75 5.81
CA THR A 178 -0.60 -14.00 7.16
C THR A 178 0.55 -14.98 7.12
N ASP A 179 1.37 -15.01 8.16
CA ASP A 179 2.47 -15.97 8.28
C ASP A 179 2.13 -17.04 9.33
N THR A 180 2.38 -18.30 8.98
CA THR A 180 2.07 -19.44 9.87
C THR A 180 3.05 -19.60 11.03
N TYR A 181 4.26 -19.03 10.94
CA TYR A 181 5.24 -19.00 12.03
C TYR A 181 5.27 -17.64 12.75
N ASN A 182 5.14 -16.54 12.00
CA ASN A 182 5.04 -15.19 12.57
C ASN A 182 3.58 -14.74 12.66
N THR A 183 2.92 -15.07 13.77
CA THR A 183 1.50 -14.74 13.99
C THR A 183 1.21 -13.24 14.10
N SER A 184 2.23 -12.40 14.24
CA SER A 184 2.09 -10.93 14.21
C SER A 184 2.06 -10.35 12.80
N PHE A 185 2.45 -11.12 11.78
CA PHE A 185 2.44 -10.68 10.40
C PHE A 185 1.03 -10.73 9.81
N GLU A 186 0.53 -9.57 9.40
CA GLU A 186 -0.71 -9.45 8.63
C GLU A 186 -0.56 -8.34 7.58
N LEU A 187 -0.89 -8.67 6.35
CA LEU A 187 -0.96 -7.74 5.24
C LEU A 187 -2.37 -7.75 4.66
N ILE A 188 -3.05 -6.60 4.64
CA ILE A 188 -4.37 -6.46 4.01
C ILE A 188 -4.28 -5.39 2.92
N VAL A 189 -4.67 -5.75 1.71
CA VAL A 189 -4.50 -4.92 0.51
C VAL A 189 -5.80 -4.89 -0.27
N LYS A 190 -6.13 -3.73 -0.85
CA LYS A 190 -7.07 -3.62 -1.95
C LYS A 190 -6.32 -3.44 -3.26
N LEU A 191 -6.84 -4.05 -4.32
CA LEU A 191 -6.26 -4.03 -5.67
C LEU A 191 -7.36 -3.74 -6.68
N LEU A 192 -7.09 -2.89 -7.67
CA LEU A 192 -7.95 -2.61 -8.83
C LEU A 192 -7.18 -2.97 -10.10
N VAL A 193 -7.76 -3.82 -10.95
CA VAL A 193 -7.18 -4.15 -12.25
C VAL A 193 -7.51 -3.04 -13.24
N ILE A 194 -6.48 -2.34 -13.72
CA ILE A 194 -6.65 -1.18 -14.62
C ILE A 194 -6.33 -1.49 -16.09
N ALA A 195 -5.51 -2.50 -16.35
CA ALA A 195 -5.27 -3.03 -17.68
C ALA A 195 -4.97 -4.53 -17.58
N TYR A 196 -5.44 -5.32 -18.55
CA TYR A 196 -5.21 -6.75 -18.57
C TYR A 196 -5.12 -7.28 -20.00
N THR A 197 -3.99 -7.90 -20.33
CA THR A 197 -3.79 -8.68 -21.55
C THR A 197 -3.57 -10.13 -21.13
N PRO A 198 -4.52 -11.05 -21.40
CA PRO A 198 -4.47 -12.42 -20.90
C PRO A 198 -3.14 -13.12 -21.19
N ASN A 199 -2.54 -13.70 -20.14
CA ASN A 199 -1.24 -14.39 -20.20
C ASN A 199 -0.05 -13.55 -20.69
N VAL A 200 -0.17 -12.22 -20.74
CA VAL A 200 0.91 -11.32 -21.15
C VAL A 200 1.24 -10.37 -20.02
N SER A 201 0.28 -9.55 -19.59
CA SER A 201 0.51 -8.54 -18.55
C SER A 201 -0.77 -8.15 -17.84
N VAL A 202 -0.65 -7.76 -16.58
CA VAL A 202 -1.72 -7.13 -15.79
C VAL A 202 -1.18 -5.90 -15.10
N THR A 203 -1.86 -4.77 -15.26
CA THR A 203 -1.55 -3.54 -14.52
C THR A 203 -2.59 -3.34 -13.43
N ILE A 204 -2.10 -3.06 -12.23
CA ILE A 204 -2.89 -2.94 -11.02
C ILE A 204 -2.62 -1.60 -10.34
N ARG A 205 -3.67 -1.01 -9.76
CA ARG A 205 -3.58 -0.01 -8.71
C ARG A 205 -3.84 -0.69 -7.38
N TRP A 206 -3.06 -0.42 -6.35
CA TRP A 206 -3.24 -1.08 -5.06
C TRP A 206 -2.89 -0.17 -3.88
N GLY A 207 -3.36 -0.55 -2.69
CA GLY A 207 -2.99 0.11 -1.44
C GLY A 207 -3.32 -0.72 -0.22
N LEU A 208 -2.58 -0.47 0.86
CA LEU A 208 -2.78 -1.10 2.16
C LEU A 208 -4.10 -0.64 2.80
N LEU A 209 -4.77 -1.53 3.53
CA LEU A 209 -6.02 -1.26 4.26
C LEU A 209 -5.83 -1.06 5.74
#